data_AF-A0A970MY70-F1
#
_entry.id   AF-A0A970MY70-F1
#
_cell.length_a   1.000
_cell.length_b   1.000
_cell.length_c   1.000
_cell.angle_alpha   90.00
_cell.angle_beta   90.00
_cell.angle_gamma   90.00
#
_symmetry.space_group_name_H-M   'P 1'
#
loop_
_entity.id
_entity.type
_entity.pdbx_description
1 polymer ?
#
loop_
_entity_poly.entity_id
_entity_poly.type
_entity_poly.pdbx_seq_one_letter_code
_entity_poly.pdbx_strand_id
1 'polypeptide(L)'
;MPDWTLDYKDQTDDGGELEYLDPSALTFAQRGDALMLTVQDDRTYLKVRAVRAFPLSELHEFIGLLDAVNGHEIGMLRHLNDIEGEARSLVQQEIDKRYFVPKIHKINEAKKEFGAIY
;
A
#
# COMPACT_ATOMS: atom_id res chain seq x y z
N MET A 1 18.41 -16.27 -37.16
CA MET A 1 17.56 -15.45 -36.28
C MET A 1 17.73 -16.00 -34.87
N PRO A 2 18.10 -15.20 -33.86
CA PRO A 2 18.16 -15.70 -32.49
C PRO A 2 16.74 -15.91 -31.97
N ASP A 3 16.55 -17.08 -31.38
CA ASP A 3 15.40 -17.54 -30.62
C ASP A 3 15.25 -16.67 -29.36
N TRP A 4 14.14 -15.93 -29.29
CA TRP A 4 13.76 -15.06 -28.16
C TRP A 4 12.78 -15.76 -27.22
N THR A 5 12.78 -17.10 -27.14
CA THR A 5 11.99 -17.83 -26.14
C THR A 5 12.53 -17.49 -24.75
N LEU A 6 12.08 -16.33 -24.26
CA LEU A 6 12.13 -15.95 -22.87
C LEU A 6 11.30 -17.04 -22.19
N ASP A 7 11.98 -17.90 -21.45
CA ASP A 7 11.36 -18.73 -20.43
C ASP A 7 10.75 -17.80 -19.38
N TYR A 8 9.63 -17.16 -19.74
CA TYR A 8 8.67 -16.66 -18.78
C TYR A 8 8.15 -17.91 -18.11
N LYS A 9 8.79 -18.30 -17.01
CA LYS A 9 8.11 -19.13 -16.02
C LYS A 9 6.89 -18.33 -15.64
N ASP A 10 5.77 -18.72 -16.23
CA ASP A 10 4.44 -18.51 -15.72
C ASP A 10 4.46 -19.10 -14.30
N GLN A 11 4.93 -18.29 -13.35
CA GLN A 11 4.69 -18.54 -11.94
C GLN A 11 3.22 -18.29 -11.81
N THR A 12 2.48 -19.39 -11.92
CA THR A 12 1.06 -19.49 -11.63
C THR A 12 0.73 -18.54 -10.51
N ASP A 13 0.07 -17.45 -10.89
CA ASP A 13 -0.66 -16.57 -10.00
C ASP A 13 -1.73 -17.48 -9.38
N ASP A 14 -1.37 -18.10 -8.25
CA ASP A 14 -2.31 -18.73 -7.35
C ASP A 14 -3.21 -17.56 -6.95
N GLY A 15 -4.34 -17.41 -7.66
CA GLY A 15 -5.30 -16.34 -7.44
C GLY A 15 -5.73 -16.42 -5.98
N GLY A 16 -5.02 -15.67 -5.14
CA GLY A 16 -5.11 -15.79 -3.70
C GLY A 16 -6.54 -15.52 -3.30
N GLU A 17 -7.15 -16.45 -2.57
CA GLU A 17 -8.41 -16.15 -1.91
C GLU A 17 -8.20 -14.92 -1.03
N LEU A 18 -9.11 -13.96 -1.14
CA LEU A 18 -9.02 -12.71 -0.39
C LEU A 18 -9.08 -13.03 1.11
N GLU A 19 -7.95 -12.84 1.80
CA GLU A 19 -7.84 -13.12 3.22
C GLU A 19 -8.06 -11.84 4.04
N TYR A 20 -9.15 -11.81 4.80
CA TYR A 20 -9.37 -10.77 5.81
C TYR A 20 -8.60 -11.10 7.08
N LEU A 21 -7.76 -10.16 7.51
CA LEU A 21 -6.96 -10.32 8.72
C LEU A 21 -7.79 -9.96 9.95
N ASP A 22 -7.65 -10.75 11.02
CA ASP A 22 -8.23 -10.43 12.33
C ASP A 22 -7.45 -9.26 12.97
N PRO A 23 -8.06 -8.08 13.17
CA PRO A 23 -7.39 -6.91 13.74
C PRO A 23 -6.77 -7.15 15.11
N SER A 24 -7.33 -8.06 15.91
CA SER A 24 -6.85 -8.39 17.25
C SER A 24 -5.52 -9.16 17.23
N ALA A 25 -5.22 -9.83 16.13
CA ALA A 25 -3.98 -10.57 15.91
C ALA A 25 -2.88 -9.71 15.26
N LEU A 26 -3.12 -8.42 14.98
CA LEU A 26 -2.18 -7.56 14.27
C LEU A 26 -1.49 -6.58 15.21
N THR A 27 -0.16 -6.56 15.16
CA THR A 27 0.64 -5.54 15.84
C THR A 27 1.42 -4.73 14.81
N PHE A 28 1.18 -3.42 14.80
CA PHE A 28 1.87 -2.48 13.93
C PHE A 28 2.96 -1.74 14.71
N ALA A 29 4.10 -1.52 14.07
CA ALA A 29 5.19 -0.74 14.62
C ALA A 29 5.89 0.05 13.53
N GLN A 30 6.53 1.15 13.90
CA GLN A 30 7.33 1.95 12.98
C GLN A 30 8.82 1.76 13.27
N ARG A 31 9.62 1.55 12.22
CA ARG A 31 11.08 1.64 12.30
C ARG A 31 11.61 2.55 11.21
N GLY A 32 12.05 3.74 11.61
CA GLY A 32 12.38 4.81 10.68
C GLY A 32 11.14 5.18 9.87
N ASP A 33 11.23 5.08 8.54
CA ASP A 33 10.11 5.36 7.65
C ASP A 33 9.31 4.10 7.23
N ALA A 34 9.71 2.92 7.72
CA ALA A 34 9.04 1.66 7.38
C ALA A 34 7.94 1.30 8.40
N LEU A 35 6.77 0.96 7.88
CA LEU A 35 5.71 0.27 8.63
C LEU A 35 6.07 -1.21 8.75
N MET A 36 6.08 -1.75 9.97
CA MET A 36 6.20 -3.17 10.25
C MET A 36 4.86 -3.72 10.70
N LEU A 37 4.59 -4.97 10.35
CA LEU A 37 3.41 -5.73 10.77
C LEU A 37 3.86 -7.06 11.36
N THR A 38 3.41 -7.38 12.56
CA THR A 38 3.46 -8.74 13.10
C THR A 38 2.05 -9.30 13.09
N VAL A 39 1.89 -10.44 12.43
CA VAL A 39 0.69 -11.28 12.52
C VAL A 39 0.95 -12.31 13.61
N GLN A 40 0.10 -12.33 14.64
CA GLN A 40 0.25 -13.25 15.76
C GLN A 40 0.29 -14.70 15.28
N ASP A 41 1.20 -15.50 15.83
CA ASP A 41 1.37 -16.93 15.52
C ASP A 41 1.73 -17.28 14.06
N ASP A 42 2.05 -16.30 13.20
CA ASP A 42 2.59 -16.51 11.85
C ASP A 42 3.98 -15.87 11.67
N ARG A 43 4.05 -14.59 11.28
CA ARG A 43 5.33 -13.93 10.96
C ARG A 43 5.29 -12.41 11.13
N THR A 44 6.49 -11.82 11.08
CA THR A 44 6.67 -10.36 11.03
C THR A 44 7.18 -9.92 9.66
N TYR A 45 6.45 -8.98 9.07
CA TYR A 45 6.80 -8.26 7.86
C TYR A 45 7.52 -6.96 8.24
N LEU A 46 8.76 -6.81 7.79
CA LEU A 46 9.64 -5.69 8.17
C LEU A 46 9.34 -4.41 7.39
N LYS A 47 8.63 -4.51 6.27
CA LYS A 47 8.22 -3.37 5.46
C LYS A 47 6.90 -3.68 4.77
N VAL A 48 5.84 -3.02 5.22
CA VAL A 48 4.48 -3.20 4.71
C VAL A 48 4.01 -1.92 4.03
N ARG A 49 3.27 -2.07 2.92
CA ARG A 49 2.53 -0.98 2.29
C ARG A 49 1.05 -1.17 2.57
N ALA A 50 0.38 -0.08 2.91
CA ALA A 50 -1.08 -0.02 2.97
C ALA A 50 -1.64 0.59 1.67
N VAL A 51 -2.60 -0.08 1.04
CA VAL A 51 -3.26 0.39 -0.18
C VAL A 51 -4.77 0.33 -0.02
N ARG A 52 -5.48 1.22 -0.70
CA ARG A 52 -6.94 1.17 -0.80
C ARG A 52 -7.33 0.36 -2.02
N ALA A 53 -8.20 -0.64 -1.85
CA ALA A 53 -8.83 -1.32 -2.98
C ALA A 53 -9.72 -0.35 -3.78
N PHE A 54 -10.40 0.57 -3.09
CA PHE A 54 -11.27 1.59 -3.70
C PHE A 54 -10.80 3.01 -3.35
N PRO A 55 -9.74 3.52 -4.01
CA PRO A 55 -9.05 4.74 -3.59
C PRO A 55 -9.89 6.03 -3.66
N LEU A 56 -11.06 5.99 -4.31
CA LEU A 56 -11.94 7.15 -4.51
C LEU A 56 -13.27 7.07 -3.75
N SER A 57 -13.86 5.88 -3.59
CA SER A 57 -15.17 5.72 -2.95
C SER A 57 -15.05 5.28 -1.49
N GLU A 58 -14.28 4.23 -1.21
CA GLU A 58 -14.17 3.66 0.13
C GLU A 58 -12.81 4.00 0.77
N LEU A 59 -12.68 5.23 1.26
CA LEU A 59 -11.41 5.78 1.72
C LEU A 59 -10.84 5.10 2.98
N HIS A 60 -11.70 4.42 3.75
CA HIS A 60 -11.34 3.77 5.01
C HIS A 60 -11.65 2.28 5.03
N GLU A 61 -12.19 1.72 3.95
CA GLU A 61 -12.53 0.30 3.86
C GLU A 61 -11.61 -0.41 2.86
N PHE A 62 -11.52 -1.73 2.99
CA PHE A 62 -10.77 -2.59 2.09
C PHE A 62 -9.31 -2.14 1.94
N ILE A 63 -8.61 -2.06 3.08
CA ILE A 63 -7.21 -1.65 3.14
C ILE A 63 -6.34 -2.89 2.99
N GLY A 64 -5.76 -3.07 1.81
CA GLY A 64 -4.80 -4.15 1.53
C GLY A 64 -3.46 -3.87 2.20
N LEU A 65 -2.89 -4.89 2.83
CA LEU A 65 -1.55 -4.89 3.38
C LEU A 65 -0.67 -5.75 2.48
N LEU A 66 0.39 -5.16 1.95
CA LEU A 66 1.33 -5.85 1.05
C LEU A 66 2.72 -5.83 1.63
N ASP A 67 3.45 -6.93 1.43
CA ASP A 67 4.88 -6.94 1.67
C ASP A 67 5.55 -6.04 0.63
N ALA A 68 6.24 -5.01 1.11
CA ALA A 68 6.86 -3.99 0.26
C ALA A 68 8.07 -4.51 -0.53
N VAL A 69 8.61 -5.68 -0.18
CA VAL A 69 9.81 -6.28 -0.79
C VAL A 69 9.44 -7.08 -2.04
N ASN A 70 8.48 -8.00 -1.93
CA ASN A 70 8.05 -8.85 -3.04
C ASN A 70 6.75 -8.35 -3.71
N GLY A 71 6.00 -7.46 -3.06
CA GLY A 71 4.72 -6.95 -3.55
C GLY A 71 3.54 -7.90 -3.35
N HIS A 72 3.74 -9.02 -2.64
CA HIS A 72 2.69 -10.00 -2.37
C HIS A 72 1.70 -9.47 -1.34
N GLU A 73 0.44 -9.83 -1.51
CA GLU A 73 -0.60 -9.57 -0.53
C GLU A 73 -0.33 -10.38 0.75
N ILE A 74 -0.42 -9.69 1.88
CA ILE A 74 -0.42 -10.30 3.21
C ILE A 74 -1.86 -10.59 3.63
N GLY A 75 -2.76 -9.69 3.28
CA GLY A 75 -4.20 -9.77 3.55
C GLY A 75 -4.81 -8.38 3.62
N MET A 76 -6.08 -8.31 4.02
CA MET A 76 -6.88 -7.10 3.98
C MET A 76 -7.52 -6.77 5.32
N LEU A 77 -7.51 -5.49 5.70
CA LEU A 77 -8.38 -4.93 6.73
C LEU A 77 -9.71 -4.54 6.11
N ARG A 78 -10.82 -4.95 6.74
CA ARG A 78 -12.16 -4.57 6.29
C ARG A 78 -12.39 -3.07 6.47
N HIS A 79 -12.04 -2.52 7.63
CA HIS A 79 -12.09 -1.09 7.90
C HIS A 79 -10.87 -0.63 8.71
N LEU A 80 -10.33 0.55 8.39
CA LEU A 80 -9.25 1.19 9.16
C LEU A 80 -9.61 1.48 10.63
N ASN A 81 -10.90 1.49 10.98
CA ASN A 81 -11.37 1.68 12.36
C ASN A 81 -11.28 0.39 13.17
N ASP A 82 -11.08 -0.76 12.52
CA ASP A 82 -10.96 -2.05 13.19
C ASP A 82 -9.64 -2.16 13.98
N ILE A 83 -8.68 -1.31 13.64
CA ILE A 83 -7.47 -1.05 14.43
C ILE A 83 -7.59 0.34 15.08
N GLU A 84 -7.14 0.45 16.33
CA GLU A 84 -7.30 1.67 17.12
C GLU A 84 -5.96 2.30 17.52
N GLY A 85 -6.01 3.55 17.99
CA GLY A 85 -4.87 4.25 18.58
C GLY A 85 -3.66 4.41 17.66
N GLU A 86 -2.49 3.99 18.15
CA GLU A 86 -1.22 4.12 17.44
C GLU A 86 -1.20 3.31 16.15
N ALA A 87 -1.71 2.07 16.18
CA ALA A 87 -1.76 1.20 15.01
C ALA A 87 -2.49 1.86 13.83
N ARG A 88 -3.66 2.45 14.11
CA ARG A 88 -4.43 3.20 13.12
C ARG A 88 -3.65 4.37 12.53
N SER A 89 -2.97 5.12 13.40
CA SER A 89 -2.18 6.29 12.99
C SER A 89 -1.03 5.88 12.08
N LEU A 90 -0.36 4.78 12.38
CA LEU A 90 0.73 4.24 11.57
C LEU A 90 0.26 3.78 10.19
N VAL A 91 -0.87 3.05 10.12
CA VAL A 91 -1.44 2.62 8.85
C VAL A 91 -1.92 3.81 8.02
N GLN A 92 -2.57 4.80 8.65
CA GLN A 92 -3.00 6.03 7.97
C GLN A 92 -1.81 6.80 7.38
N GLN A 93 -0.71 6.94 8.12
CA GLN A 93 0.51 7.57 7.61
C GLN A 93 1.06 6.84 6.38
N GLU A 94 1.04 5.51 6.38
CA GLU A 94 1.49 4.72 5.23
C GLU A 94 0.57 4.89 4.01
N ILE A 95 -0.75 4.99 4.22
CA ILE A 95 -1.71 5.35 3.17
C ILE A 95 -1.42 6.76 2.64
N ASP A 96 -1.20 7.74 3.53
CA ASP A 96 -0.99 9.14 3.16
C ASP A 96 0.27 9.30 2.30
N LYS A 97 1.35 8.55 2.58
CA LYS A 97 2.54 8.53 1.71
C LYS A 97 2.21 8.15 0.26
N ARG A 98 1.23 7.27 0.05
CA ARG A 98 0.85 6.77 -1.27
C ARG A 98 -0.19 7.63 -1.97
N TYR A 99 -1.16 8.17 -1.22
CA TYR A 99 -2.27 8.95 -1.76
C TYR A 99 -2.14 10.45 -1.46
N PHE A 100 -0.93 10.93 -1.17
CA PHE A 100 -0.66 12.35 -0.96
C PHE A 100 -1.05 13.17 -2.20
N VAL A 101 -2.08 13.99 -2.07
CA VAL A 101 -2.49 14.96 -3.09
C VAL A 101 -2.05 16.36 -2.63
N PRO A 102 -0.96 16.93 -3.19
CA PRO A 102 -0.52 18.26 -2.79
C PRO A 102 -1.57 19.31 -3.17
N LYS A 103 -1.93 20.16 -2.21
CA LYS A 103 -2.78 21.32 -2.48
C LYS A 103 -1.92 22.48 -2.99
N ILE A 104 -2.10 22.85 -4.25
CA ILE A 104 -1.42 24.03 -4.83
C ILE A 104 -2.10 25.29 -4.28
N HIS A 105 -1.37 26.07 -3.49
CA HIS A 105 -1.88 27.33 -2.91
C HIS A 105 -1.68 28.53 -3.83
N LYS A 106 -0.60 28.55 -4.62
CA LYS A 106 -0.25 29.64 -5.52
C LYS A 106 0.67 29.15 -6.63
N ILE A 107 0.46 29.63 -7.85
CA ILE A 107 1.41 29.54 -8.95
C ILE A 107 2.23 30.83 -8.94
N ASN A 108 3.55 30.73 -8.78
CA ASN A 108 4.42 31.91 -8.68
C ASN A 108 4.83 32.44 -10.05
N GLU A 109 5.07 31.56 -11.00
CA GLU A 109 5.46 31.88 -12.37
C GLU A 109 4.92 30.77 -13.29
N ALA A 110 4.57 31.13 -14.52
CA ALA A 110 4.26 30.19 -15.59
C ALA A 110 4.91 30.71 -16.87
N LYS A 111 5.64 29.86 -17.58
CA LYS A 111 6.36 30.20 -18.81
C LYS A 111 5.66 29.60 -20.02
N LYS A 112 5.76 30.27 -21.17
CA LYS A 112 5.16 29.81 -22.43
C LYS A 112 6.24 29.66 -23.49
N GLU A 113 6.47 28.43 -23.96
CA GLU A 113 7.31 28.12 -25.12
C GLU A 113 6.55 27.18 -26.06
N PHE A 114 6.67 27.44 -27.37
CA PHE A 114 6.07 26.61 -28.44
C PHE A 114 4.58 26.27 -28.27
N GLY A 115 3.82 27.14 -27.60
CA GLY A 115 2.38 26.95 -27.37
C GLY A 115 2.03 26.12 -26.12
N ALA A 116 3.00 25.57 -25.41
CA ALA A 116 2.82 24.92 -24.11
C ALA A 116 3.10 25.89 -22.96
N ILE A 117 2.42 25.69 -21.82
CA ILE A 117 2.63 26.44 -20.58
C ILE A 117 3.14 25.47 -19.52
N TYR A 118 4.21 25.85 -18.80
CA TYR A 118 4.82 25.07 -17.72
C TYR A 118 5.24 25.98 -16.55
#